data_AF-A0A0L0FDT4-F1
#
_entry.id   AF-A0A0L0FDT4-F1
#
_cell.length_a   1.000
_cell.length_b   1.000
_cell.length_c   1.000
_cell.angle_alpha   90.00
_cell.angle_beta   90.00
_cell.angle_gamma   90.00
#
_symmetry.space_group_name_H-M   'P 1'
#
loop_
_entity.id
_entity.type
_entity.pdbx_description
1 polymer ?
#
loop_
_entity_poly.entity_id
_entity_poly.type
_entity_poly.pdbx_seq_one_letter_code
_entity_poly.pdbx_strand_id
1 'polypeptide(L)'
;MERKGRDNGYTRVLDEFHDIMRQYVSAAIGAPVVFIVSEASAGSGGGSAVHRLFPPDTFAPPACSQIQFNAVNMTLMKRVLALICKHEKLDLDKSTVEKWAEAGGGDIRNAVSMLQFGTVVSKTRGDASKVSAKRGAKKIRGKADKDEHSNNEQFDPTSAGVCGKDDTIFLLHAAGKVLHNKRTILVKHSAEYKKFDKRLPKQNQRFDLKYDPEELVQKVRTSGLKFRLLLHENCVPFFNDMDSMVEASEYQSDADILDHWQHPLQQELATLVSVRGLSYSRPGTDAKGPGWMPLHGTKW
;
A
#
# COMPACT_ATOMS: atom_id res chain seq x y z
N MET A 1 9.10 -39.63 26.43
CA MET A 1 7.80 -39.02 26.09
C MET A 1 7.97 -38.29 24.77
N GLU A 2 7.72 -39.00 23.68
CA GLU A 2 7.70 -38.42 22.34
C GLU A 2 6.60 -37.36 22.28
N ARG A 3 6.96 -36.16 21.82
CA ARG A 3 6.00 -35.11 21.51
C ARG A 3 5.23 -35.59 20.28
N LYS A 4 4.07 -36.20 20.52
CA LYS A 4 3.05 -36.47 19.51
C LYS A 4 2.79 -35.16 18.76
N GLY A 5 3.26 -35.10 17.51
CA GLY A 5 3.05 -33.95 16.64
C GLY A 5 1.56 -33.64 16.60
N ARG A 6 1.22 -32.37 16.78
CA ARG A 6 -0.14 -31.90 16.48
C ARG A 6 -0.37 -32.20 15.00
N ASP A 7 -1.26 -33.14 14.72
CA ASP A 7 -1.81 -33.33 13.37
C ASP A 7 -2.49 -32.02 12.98
N ASN A 8 -1.81 -31.24 12.15
CA ASN A 8 -2.39 -30.07 11.53
C ASN A 8 -3.46 -30.59 10.57
N GLY A 9 -4.74 -30.38 10.85
CA GLY A 9 -5.85 -30.89 10.01
C GLY A 9 -5.71 -30.60 8.50
N TYR A 10 -4.91 -29.61 8.13
CA TYR A 10 -4.51 -29.30 6.75
C TYR A 10 -3.74 -30.43 6.03
N THR A 11 -2.88 -31.18 6.71
CA THR A 11 -2.11 -32.27 6.06
C THR A 11 -3.03 -33.42 5.69
N ARG A 12 -3.96 -33.76 6.59
CA ARG A 12 -4.93 -34.83 6.36
C ARG A 12 -5.86 -34.57 5.17
N VAL A 13 -6.34 -33.33 5.02
CA VAL A 13 -7.20 -32.94 3.88
C VAL A 13 -6.43 -32.99 2.56
N LEU A 14 -5.14 -32.65 2.56
CA LEU A 14 -4.29 -32.72 1.38
C LEU A 14 -4.03 -34.17 0.96
N ASP A 15 -3.77 -35.06 1.92
CA ASP A 15 -3.57 -36.49 1.67
C ASP A 15 -4.85 -37.13 1.10
N GLU A 16 -6.02 -36.84 1.69
CA GLU A 16 -7.32 -37.28 1.18
C GLU A 16 -7.57 -36.78 -0.26
N PHE A 17 -7.21 -35.52 -0.56
CA PHE A 17 -7.29 -34.97 -1.92
C PHE A 17 -6.36 -35.70 -2.90
N HIS A 18 -5.13 -36.03 -2.49
CA HIS A 18 -4.18 -36.76 -3.32
C HIS A 18 -4.67 -38.17 -3.65
N ASP A 19 -5.30 -38.85 -2.69
CA ASP A 19 -5.88 -40.17 -2.91
C ASP A 19 -7.05 -40.13 -3.90
N ILE A 20 -7.94 -39.15 -3.78
CA ILE A 20 -9.04 -38.94 -4.73
C ILE A 20 -8.51 -38.69 -6.14
N MET A 21 -7.46 -37.87 -6.28
CA MET A 21 -6.83 -37.58 -7.56
C MET A 21 -6.21 -38.84 -8.20
N ARG A 22 -5.49 -39.66 -7.42
CA ARG A 22 -4.93 -40.94 -7.88
C ARG A 22 -6.05 -41.88 -8.33
N GLN A 23 -7.12 -41.98 -7.57
CA GLN A 23 -8.28 -42.79 -7.92
C GLN A 23 -8.92 -42.30 -9.22
N TYR A 24 -9.09 -40.99 -9.39
CA TYR A 24 -9.65 -40.38 -10.58
C TYR A 24 -8.87 -40.74 -11.86
N VAL A 25 -7.55 -40.60 -11.80
CA VAL A 25 -6.64 -40.94 -12.92
C VAL A 25 -6.69 -42.45 -13.21
N SER A 26 -6.69 -43.29 -12.17
CA SER A 26 -6.71 -44.75 -12.31
C SER A 26 -8.03 -45.31 -12.84
N ALA A 27 -9.16 -44.71 -12.45
CA ALA A 27 -10.49 -45.16 -12.82
C ALA A 27 -10.89 -44.74 -14.24
N ALA A 28 -10.06 -43.93 -14.93
CA ALA A 28 -10.33 -43.39 -16.26
C ALA A 28 -11.75 -42.82 -16.39
N ILE A 29 -12.20 -42.11 -15.35
CA ILE A 29 -13.52 -41.48 -15.31
C ILE A 29 -13.60 -40.53 -16.52
N GLY A 30 -14.56 -40.77 -17.42
CA GLY A 30 -14.59 -40.17 -18.77
C GLY A 30 -14.87 -38.66 -18.84
N ALA A 31 -14.81 -37.94 -17.72
CA ALA A 31 -14.99 -36.48 -17.68
C ALA A 31 -13.63 -35.76 -17.59
N PRO A 32 -13.42 -34.63 -18.29
CA PRO A 32 -12.27 -33.78 -18.03
C PRO A 32 -12.50 -32.94 -16.76
N VAL A 33 -11.48 -32.82 -15.90
CA VAL A 33 -11.50 -31.92 -14.72
C VAL A 33 -10.55 -30.75 -14.98
N VAL A 34 -11.02 -29.54 -14.68
CA VAL A 34 -10.24 -28.30 -14.83
C VAL A 34 -10.02 -27.67 -13.46
N PHE A 35 -8.77 -27.45 -13.10
CA PHE A 35 -8.39 -26.73 -11.89
C PHE A 35 -7.92 -25.31 -12.24
N ILE A 36 -8.41 -24.32 -11.50
CA ILE A 36 -7.97 -22.92 -11.62
C ILE A 36 -7.22 -22.56 -10.35
N VAL A 37 -5.93 -22.27 -10.48
CA VAL A 37 -5.04 -21.91 -9.35
C VAL A 37 -4.54 -20.49 -9.55
N SER A 38 -4.96 -19.58 -8.68
CA SER A 38 -4.67 -18.15 -8.81
C SER A 38 -3.27 -17.75 -8.29
N GLU A 39 -2.64 -18.56 -7.43
CA GLU A 39 -1.33 -18.29 -6.83
C GLU A 39 -0.27 -19.31 -7.28
N ALA A 40 0.08 -19.31 -8.56
CA ALA A 40 1.08 -20.26 -9.08
C ALA A 40 2.54 -19.80 -8.93
N SER A 41 2.77 -18.51 -8.64
CA SER A 41 4.12 -17.93 -8.49
C SER A 41 4.74 -18.32 -7.15
N ALA A 42 5.95 -18.86 -7.19
CA ALA A 42 6.75 -19.09 -6.00
C ALA A 42 6.98 -17.75 -5.28
N GLY A 43 6.54 -17.65 -4.03
CA GLY A 43 7.13 -16.67 -3.09
C GLY A 43 8.64 -16.93 -2.98
N SER A 44 9.40 -15.98 -2.44
CA SER A 44 10.87 -16.01 -2.38
C SER A 44 11.49 -17.26 -1.71
N GLY A 45 10.69 -18.15 -1.12
CA GLY A 45 11.09 -19.48 -0.66
C GLY A 45 10.32 -20.62 -1.34
N GLY A 46 10.94 -21.24 -2.34
CA GLY A 46 10.79 -22.66 -2.68
C GLY A 46 9.44 -23.13 -3.27
N GLY A 47 9.45 -23.41 -4.58
CA GLY A 47 8.46 -24.23 -5.29
C GLY A 47 7.20 -23.49 -5.77
N SER A 48 6.78 -23.73 -7.01
CA SER A 48 5.45 -23.30 -7.48
C SER A 48 4.38 -23.94 -6.59
N ALA A 49 3.40 -23.16 -6.11
CA ALA A 49 2.33 -23.68 -5.24
C ALA A 49 1.59 -24.88 -5.86
N VAL A 50 1.58 -24.96 -7.19
CA VAL A 50 1.05 -26.08 -7.96
C VAL A 50 1.74 -27.41 -7.59
N HIS A 51 3.07 -27.42 -7.40
CA HIS A 51 3.82 -28.61 -6.98
C HIS A 51 3.54 -29.04 -5.54
N ARG A 52 2.96 -28.15 -4.71
CA ARG A 52 2.51 -28.50 -3.35
C ARG A 52 1.08 -29.04 -3.33
N LEU A 53 0.22 -28.55 -4.23
CA LEU A 53 -1.19 -28.92 -4.28
C LEU A 53 -1.41 -30.27 -4.95
N PHE A 54 -0.70 -30.57 -6.04
CA PHE A 54 -0.92 -31.77 -6.83
C PHE A 54 0.17 -32.83 -6.60
N PRO A 55 -0.20 -34.12 -6.47
CA PRO A 55 0.79 -35.17 -6.36
C PRO A 55 1.57 -35.32 -7.68
N PRO A 56 2.90 -35.49 -7.64
CA PRO A 56 3.76 -35.50 -8.82
C PRO A 56 3.37 -36.59 -9.83
N ASP A 57 2.89 -37.73 -9.33
CA ASP A 57 2.47 -38.88 -10.13
C ASP A 57 1.23 -38.60 -11.00
N THR A 58 0.38 -37.65 -10.58
CA THR A 58 -0.85 -37.26 -11.31
C THR A 58 -0.66 -36.00 -12.16
N PHE A 59 0.38 -35.22 -11.87
CA PHE A 59 0.67 -33.95 -12.52
C PHE A 59 1.57 -34.09 -13.75
N ALA A 60 2.13 -35.28 -13.99
CA ALA A 60 2.96 -35.57 -15.15
C ALA A 60 2.12 -35.86 -16.42
N PRO A 61 2.59 -35.47 -17.62
CA PRO A 61 2.00 -35.91 -18.88
C PRO A 61 2.00 -37.45 -18.99
N PRO A 62 0.93 -38.09 -19.52
CA PRO A 62 -0.24 -37.53 -20.21
C PRO A 62 -1.45 -37.21 -19.32
N ALA A 63 -1.36 -37.42 -18.00
CA ALA A 63 -2.52 -37.32 -17.10
C ALA A 63 -2.99 -35.88 -16.87
N CYS A 64 -2.09 -34.90 -17.01
CA CYS A 64 -2.38 -33.50 -16.78
C CYS A 64 -1.78 -32.61 -17.89
N SER A 65 -2.50 -31.54 -18.24
CA SER A 65 -2.02 -30.46 -19.11
C SER A 65 -2.07 -29.16 -18.34
N GLN A 66 -0.92 -28.49 -18.22
CA GLN A 66 -0.81 -27.22 -17.51
C GLN A 66 -0.85 -26.05 -18.50
N ILE A 67 -1.79 -25.13 -18.29
CA ILE A 67 -1.87 -23.86 -19.01
C ILE A 67 -1.52 -22.74 -18.03
N GLN A 68 -0.44 -22.02 -18.31
CA GLN A 68 -0.03 -20.88 -17.50
C GLN A 68 -0.51 -19.58 -18.16
N PHE A 69 -1.31 -18.81 -17.43
CA PHE A 69 -1.73 -17.47 -17.84
C PHE A 69 -0.72 -16.44 -17.36
N ASN A 70 -0.09 -15.75 -18.31
CA ASN A 70 0.81 -14.64 -18.01
C ASN A 70 0.03 -13.31 -17.94
N ALA A 71 0.62 -12.32 -17.28
CA ALA A 71 0.10 -10.96 -17.28
C ALA A 71 -0.10 -10.46 -18.72
N VAL A 72 -1.21 -9.77 -18.95
CA VAL A 72 -1.58 -9.35 -20.30
C VAL A 72 -0.69 -8.21 -20.76
N ASN A 73 -0.15 -8.34 -21.97
CA ASN A 73 0.70 -7.31 -22.56
C ASN A 73 -0.07 -5.99 -22.71
N MET A 74 0.61 -4.88 -22.41
CA MET A 74 0.14 -3.50 -22.56
C MET A 74 -0.54 -3.22 -23.91
N THR A 75 -0.02 -3.76 -25.02
CA THR A 75 -0.61 -3.54 -26.35
C THR A 75 -2.01 -4.14 -26.46
N LEU A 76 -2.23 -5.33 -25.88
CA LEU A 76 -3.53 -5.98 -25.85
C LEU A 76 -4.47 -5.27 -24.85
N MET A 77 -3.96 -4.87 -23.70
CA MET A 77 -4.70 -4.07 -22.71
C MET A 77 -5.27 -2.80 -23.32
N LYS A 78 -4.41 -1.99 -23.99
CA LYS A 78 -4.82 -0.76 -24.68
C LYS A 78 -5.88 -1.03 -25.75
N ARG A 79 -5.74 -2.12 -26.52
CA ARG A 79 -6.72 -2.52 -27.53
C ARG A 79 -8.08 -2.83 -26.92
N VAL A 80 -8.13 -3.61 -25.84
CA VAL A 80 -9.38 -3.96 -25.15
C VAL A 80 -10.06 -2.71 -24.60
N LEU A 81 -9.33 -1.84 -23.88
CA LEU A 81 -9.92 -0.61 -23.35
C LEU A 81 -10.40 0.34 -24.45
N ALA A 82 -9.67 0.47 -25.56
CA ALA A 82 -10.10 1.29 -26.68
C ALA A 82 -11.39 0.77 -27.33
N LEU A 83 -11.57 -0.56 -27.41
CA LEU A 83 -12.81 -1.17 -27.88
C LEU A 83 -13.97 -0.87 -26.94
N ILE A 84 -13.75 -0.98 -25.63
CA ILE A 84 -14.76 -0.64 -24.62
C ILE A 84 -15.16 0.84 -24.74
N CYS A 85 -14.19 1.76 -24.83
CA CYS A 85 -14.48 3.19 -25.00
C CYS A 85 -15.33 3.46 -26.26
N LYS A 86 -15.00 2.79 -27.38
CA LYS A 86 -15.77 2.92 -28.62
C LYS A 86 -17.21 2.40 -28.47
N HIS A 87 -17.40 1.27 -27.80
CA HIS A 87 -18.71 0.66 -27.60
C HIS A 87 -19.58 1.48 -26.63
N GLU A 88 -18.99 1.93 -25.53
CA GLU A 88 -19.65 2.71 -24.48
C GLU A 88 -19.78 4.21 -24.82
N LYS A 89 -19.36 4.62 -26.04
CA LYS A 89 -19.36 6.01 -26.52
C LYS A 89 -18.67 6.97 -25.55
N LEU A 90 -17.57 6.53 -24.96
CA LEU A 90 -16.74 7.33 -24.07
C LEU A 90 -15.76 8.15 -24.90
N ASP A 91 -15.90 9.48 -24.86
CA ASP A 91 -14.96 10.41 -25.48
C ASP A 91 -13.75 10.63 -24.55
N LEU A 92 -12.87 9.64 -24.51
CA LEU A 92 -11.62 9.69 -23.74
C LEU A 92 -10.43 9.85 -24.68
N ASP A 93 -9.53 10.74 -24.31
CA ASP A 93 -8.25 10.88 -25.02
C ASP A 93 -7.41 9.58 -24.90
N LYS A 94 -6.63 9.29 -25.94
CA LYS A 94 -5.76 8.11 -26.01
C LYS A 94 -4.82 8.06 -24.81
N SER A 95 -4.28 9.22 -24.40
CA SER A 95 -3.40 9.34 -23.22
C SER A 95 -4.05 8.83 -21.93
N THR A 96 -5.36 9.03 -21.75
CA THR A 96 -6.11 8.58 -20.57
C THR A 96 -6.33 7.06 -20.61
N VAL A 97 -6.62 6.51 -21.79
CA VAL A 97 -6.76 5.05 -21.97
C VAL A 97 -5.44 4.34 -21.70
N GLU A 98 -4.31 4.92 -22.11
CA GLU A 98 -2.99 4.38 -21.82
C GLU A 98 -2.67 4.39 -20.32
N LYS A 99 -2.98 5.49 -19.62
CA LYS A 99 -2.83 5.58 -18.16
C LYS A 99 -3.59 4.48 -17.43
N TRP A 100 -4.84 4.20 -17.82
CA TRP A 100 -5.64 3.15 -17.19
C TRP A 100 -5.16 1.74 -17.56
N ALA A 101 -4.70 1.53 -18.79
CA ALA A 101 -4.09 0.27 -19.20
C ALA A 101 -2.83 -0.03 -18.36
N GLU A 102 -2.01 1.00 -18.13
CA GLU A 102 -0.81 0.91 -17.30
C GLU A 102 -1.12 0.68 -15.82
N ALA A 103 -2.11 1.38 -15.28
CA ALA A 103 -2.59 1.19 -13.91
C ALA A 103 -3.15 -0.22 -13.67
N GLY A 104 -3.67 -0.87 -14.72
CA GLY A 104 -4.14 -2.25 -14.68
C GLY A 104 -3.05 -3.29 -14.41
N GLY A 105 -1.77 -2.98 -14.64
CA GLY A 105 -0.66 -3.88 -14.30
C GLY A 105 -0.69 -5.25 -14.98
N GLY A 106 -1.37 -5.37 -16.13
CA GLY A 106 -1.57 -6.64 -16.84
C GLY A 106 -2.78 -7.46 -16.37
N ASP A 107 -3.61 -6.93 -15.46
CA ASP A 107 -4.93 -7.45 -15.10
C ASP A 107 -6.02 -6.68 -15.85
N ILE A 108 -6.71 -7.36 -16.79
CA ILE A 108 -7.80 -6.80 -17.58
C ILE A 108 -8.95 -6.33 -16.70
N ARG A 109 -9.34 -7.11 -15.68
CA ARG A 109 -10.46 -6.79 -14.80
C ARG A 109 -10.16 -5.51 -14.02
N ASN A 110 -8.94 -5.39 -13.49
CA ASN A 110 -8.51 -4.18 -12.79
C ASN A 110 -8.52 -2.96 -13.74
N ALA A 111 -7.95 -3.09 -14.95
CA ALA A 111 -7.94 -2.00 -15.92
C ALA A 111 -9.34 -1.52 -16.34
N VAL A 112 -10.27 -2.45 -16.57
CA VAL A 112 -11.66 -2.13 -16.89
C VAL A 112 -12.35 -1.46 -15.71
N SER A 113 -12.13 -1.95 -14.48
CA SER A 113 -12.68 -1.33 -13.27
C SER A 113 -12.17 0.10 -13.12
N MET A 114 -10.89 0.34 -13.37
CA MET A 114 -10.29 1.68 -13.33
C MET A 114 -10.89 2.61 -14.38
N LEU A 115 -11.08 2.13 -15.61
CA LEU A 115 -11.77 2.87 -16.67
C LEU A 115 -13.21 3.24 -16.24
N GLN A 116 -13.94 2.30 -15.66
CA GLN A 116 -15.32 2.50 -15.21
C GLN A 116 -15.39 3.52 -14.07
N PHE A 117 -14.59 3.37 -13.01
CA PHE A 117 -14.60 4.32 -11.90
C PHE A 117 -14.09 5.71 -12.31
N GLY A 118 -13.03 5.76 -13.12
CA GLY A 118 -12.50 7.02 -13.65
C GLY A 118 -13.56 7.80 -14.42
N THR A 119 -14.33 7.13 -15.29
CA THR A 119 -15.38 7.78 -16.09
C THR A 119 -16.61 8.18 -15.28
N VAL A 120 -17.00 7.41 -14.27
CA VAL A 120 -18.10 7.76 -13.36
C VAL A 120 -17.75 9.00 -12.53
N VAL A 121 -16.54 9.07 -11.97
CA VAL A 121 -16.06 10.24 -11.21
C VAL A 121 -15.95 11.49 -12.09
N SER A 122 -15.54 11.33 -13.36
CA SER A 122 -15.55 12.45 -14.33
C SER A 122 -16.96 12.92 -14.69
N LYS A 123 -17.95 12.02 -14.78
CA LYS A 123 -19.35 12.40 -15.05
C LYS A 123 -20.01 13.12 -13.88
N THR A 124 -19.74 12.70 -12.64
CA THR A 124 -20.31 13.36 -11.44
C THR A 124 -19.67 14.70 -11.13
N ARG A 125 -18.40 14.92 -11.51
CA ARG A 125 -17.73 16.23 -11.42
C ARG A 125 -17.94 17.12 -12.66
N GLY A 126 -18.44 16.55 -13.76
CA GLY A 126 -18.60 17.21 -15.05
C GLY A 126 -19.69 18.29 -15.14
N ASP A 127 -20.43 18.56 -14.06
CA ASP A 127 -21.37 19.68 -13.98
C ASP A 127 -20.77 20.91 -13.26
N ALA A 128 -19.58 20.79 -12.64
CA ALA A 128 -18.90 21.90 -11.98
C ALA A 128 -17.76 22.52 -12.80
N SER A 129 -17.32 21.89 -13.89
CA SER A 129 -16.11 22.31 -14.63
C SER A 129 -16.37 23.04 -15.97
N LYS A 130 -17.61 23.45 -16.26
CA LYS A 130 -17.93 24.26 -17.46
C LYS A 130 -17.94 25.77 -17.25
N VAL A 131 -17.51 26.27 -16.09
CA VAL A 131 -17.40 27.72 -15.81
C VAL A 131 -15.94 28.15 -15.60
N SER A 132 -15.10 28.00 -16.63
CA SER A 132 -13.88 28.83 -16.74
C SER A 132 -13.29 28.82 -18.16
N ALA A 133 -14.12 28.98 -19.18
CA ALA A 133 -13.65 29.22 -20.54
C ALA A 133 -14.35 30.45 -21.13
N LYS A 134 -13.96 31.63 -20.65
CA LYS A 134 -13.99 32.93 -21.35
C LYS A 134 -13.79 34.05 -20.33
N ARG A 135 -12.59 34.61 -20.25
CA ARG A 135 -12.38 36.04 -20.03
C ARG A 135 -10.97 36.41 -20.49
N GLY A 136 -10.94 37.36 -21.42
CA GLY A 136 -9.79 37.69 -22.26
C GLY A 136 -8.61 38.25 -21.48
N ALA A 137 -7.43 37.93 -21.98
CA ALA A 137 -6.18 38.54 -21.59
C ALA A 137 -6.20 40.04 -21.93
N LYS A 138 -6.14 40.90 -20.90
CA LYS A 138 -5.68 42.29 -21.06
C LYS A 138 -4.45 42.47 -20.17
N LYS A 139 -3.32 42.61 -20.85
CA LYS A 139 -1.96 42.79 -20.35
C LYS A 139 -1.83 44.17 -19.69
N ILE A 140 -1.51 44.23 -18.40
CA ILE A 140 -0.88 45.41 -17.79
C ILE A 140 0.35 44.96 -17.00
N ARG A 141 1.41 45.74 -17.20
CA ARG A 141 2.81 45.52 -16.94
C ARG A 141 3.17 46.22 -15.61
N GLY A 142 3.76 45.50 -14.66
CA GLY A 142 4.26 46.05 -13.39
C GLY A 142 5.38 45.15 -12.82
N LYS A 143 6.48 45.77 -12.41
CA LYS A 143 7.81 45.19 -12.10
C LYS A 143 7.88 44.48 -10.74
N ALA A 144 8.86 43.57 -10.68
CA ALA A 144 9.36 42.74 -9.58
C ALA A 144 9.68 43.45 -8.24
N ASP A 145 9.58 42.74 -7.11
CA ASP A 145 10.76 42.24 -6.37
C ASP A 145 10.46 41.08 -5.40
N LYS A 146 11.40 40.13 -5.38
CA LYS A 146 11.85 39.04 -4.48
C LYS A 146 11.00 38.30 -3.42
N ASP A 147 11.19 36.98 -3.51
CA ASP A 147 11.53 35.98 -2.47
C ASP A 147 10.55 35.69 -1.32
N GLU A 148 9.86 34.56 -1.43
CA GLU A 148 9.85 33.52 -0.38
C GLU A 148 9.35 32.18 -0.97
N HIS A 149 10.26 31.20 -1.07
CA HIS A 149 9.95 29.82 -1.43
C HIS A 149 9.21 29.14 -0.27
N SER A 150 7.89 29.36 -0.19
CA SER A 150 6.99 28.47 0.54
C SER A 150 6.70 27.25 -0.35
N ASN A 151 7.52 26.19 -0.22
CA ASN A 151 7.14 24.87 -0.72
C ASN A 151 6.01 24.32 0.15
N ASN A 152 4.82 24.89 -0.01
CA ASN A 152 3.57 24.27 0.40
C ASN A 152 3.17 23.32 -0.72
N GLU A 153 3.87 22.18 -0.83
CA GLU A 153 3.43 21.07 -1.66
C GLU A 153 2.20 20.45 -1.00
N GLN A 154 1.07 21.14 -1.16
CA GLN A 154 -0.24 20.59 -0.93
C GLN A 154 -0.48 19.59 -2.07
N PHE A 155 -0.04 18.36 -1.82
CA PHE A 155 -0.23 17.23 -2.70
C PHE A 155 -1.73 17.10 -3.00
N ASP A 156 -2.12 17.43 -4.23
CA ASP A 156 -3.49 17.35 -4.70
C ASP A 156 -3.85 15.87 -4.90
N PRO A 157 -4.68 15.26 -4.04
CA PRO A 157 -5.09 13.87 -4.16
C PRO A 157 -5.90 13.60 -5.43
N THR A 158 -6.19 14.65 -6.21
CA THR A 158 -6.94 14.57 -7.47
C THR A 158 -6.09 14.20 -8.68
N SER A 159 -4.75 14.29 -8.59
CA SER A 159 -3.85 13.89 -9.69
C SER A 159 -3.30 12.46 -9.55
N ALA A 160 -3.41 11.87 -8.36
CA ALA A 160 -3.10 10.47 -8.12
C ALA A 160 -4.23 9.58 -8.66
N GLY A 161 -3.92 8.81 -9.71
CA GLY A 161 -4.85 7.92 -10.37
C GLY A 161 -5.54 6.99 -9.38
N VAL A 162 -6.83 6.75 -9.59
CA VAL A 162 -7.77 6.05 -8.69
C VAL A 162 -7.30 4.68 -8.17
N CYS A 163 -6.29 4.04 -8.76
CA CYS A 163 -5.59 2.90 -8.15
C CYS A 163 -4.30 2.61 -8.93
N GLY A 164 -3.19 2.31 -8.25
CA GLY A 164 -2.22 1.33 -8.76
C GLY A 164 -0.78 1.77 -9.05
N LYS A 165 -0.45 3.05 -9.20
CA LYS A 165 0.96 3.47 -9.44
C LYS A 165 1.59 4.28 -8.31
N ASP A 166 0.79 5.03 -7.56
CA ASP A 166 1.31 5.95 -6.53
C ASP A 166 1.30 5.36 -5.13
N ASP A 167 0.74 4.17 -4.91
CA ASP A 167 0.59 3.61 -3.55
C ASP A 167 1.95 3.36 -2.87
N THR A 168 2.96 2.89 -3.61
CA THR A 168 4.30 2.65 -3.04
C THR A 168 5.03 3.96 -2.74
N ILE A 169 4.93 4.95 -3.63
CA ILE A 169 5.53 6.28 -3.44
C ILE A 169 4.84 6.99 -2.27
N PHE A 170 3.52 6.88 -2.19
CA PHE A 170 2.73 7.38 -1.07
C PHE A 170 3.12 6.70 0.24
N LEU A 171 3.26 5.38 0.25
CA LEU A 171 3.68 4.60 1.41
C LEU A 171 5.07 5.03 1.91
N LEU A 172 6.02 5.22 1.00
CA LEU A 172 7.35 5.74 1.31
C LEU A 172 7.30 7.17 1.83
N HIS A 173 6.46 8.04 1.25
CA HIS A 173 6.30 9.40 1.73
C HIS A 173 5.64 9.46 3.12
N ALA A 174 4.62 8.63 3.36
CA ALA A 174 3.98 8.46 4.67
C ALA A 174 4.98 7.93 5.70
N ALA A 175 5.77 6.92 5.35
CA ALA A 175 6.84 6.41 6.21
C ALA A 175 7.89 7.50 6.50
N GLY A 176 8.25 8.28 5.49
CA GLY A 176 9.15 9.42 5.64
C GLY A 176 8.63 10.47 6.63
N LYS A 177 7.32 10.76 6.64
CA LYS A 177 6.71 11.67 7.63
C LYS A 177 6.83 11.14 9.06
N VAL A 178 6.58 9.85 9.25
CA VAL A 178 6.69 9.19 10.56
C VAL A 178 8.14 9.17 11.03
N LEU A 179 9.05 8.67 10.20
CA LEU A 179 10.46 8.47 10.56
C LEU A 179 11.25 9.78 10.69
N HIS A 180 10.96 10.81 9.89
CA HIS A 180 11.61 12.12 10.07
C HIS A 180 10.99 12.93 11.21
N ASN A 181 9.79 12.56 11.67
CA ASN A 181 9.16 13.07 12.90
C ASN A 181 9.25 14.60 13.03
N LYS A 182 8.91 15.33 11.95
CA LYS A 182 8.98 16.79 11.95
C LYS A 182 7.90 17.34 12.89
N ARG A 183 8.31 18.17 13.86
CA ARG A 183 7.43 18.80 14.85
C ARG A 183 7.25 20.29 14.60
N THR A 184 6.13 20.84 15.04
CA THR A 184 5.78 22.26 14.90
C THR A 184 6.62 23.06 15.89
N ILE A 185 7.74 23.60 15.43
CA ILE A 185 8.57 24.50 16.22
C ILE A 185 7.86 25.86 16.20
N LEU A 186 7.16 26.17 17.27
CA LEU A 186 6.70 27.54 17.50
C LEU A 186 7.94 28.37 17.80
N VAL A 187 8.27 29.28 16.88
CA VAL A 187 9.32 30.27 17.05
C VAL A 187 9.08 30.96 18.39
N LYS A 188 10.13 31.04 19.23
CA LYS A 188 10.10 31.57 20.61
C LYS A 188 9.51 33.00 20.77
N HIS A 189 9.14 33.67 19.67
CA HIS A 189 8.61 35.04 19.63
C HIS A 189 7.17 35.17 19.09
N SER A 190 6.45 34.08 18.79
CA SER A 190 5.02 34.15 18.46
C SER A 190 4.16 34.14 19.72
N ALA A 191 3.12 34.99 19.77
CA ALA A 191 2.15 35.07 20.87
C ALA A 191 1.35 33.77 21.09
N GLU A 192 1.42 32.81 20.16
CA GLU A 192 0.81 31.48 20.24
C GLU A 192 1.79 30.38 20.70
N TYR A 193 2.62 30.63 21.71
CA TYR A 193 3.41 29.55 22.31
C TYR A 193 2.47 28.57 23.05
N LYS A 194 2.07 27.48 22.39
CA LYS A 194 1.32 26.39 23.06
C LYS A 194 2.16 25.86 24.21
N LYS A 195 1.69 26.09 25.43
CA LYS A 195 2.28 25.50 26.64
C LYS A 195 2.17 23.98 26.53
N PHE A 196 3.26 23.27 26.81
CA PHE A 196 3.26 21.80 26.91
C PHE A 196 2.13 21.32 27.82
N ASP A 197 1.58 20.13 27.54
CA ASP A 197 0.59 19.53 28.42
C ASP A 197 1.21 19.32 29.80
N LYS A 198 0.70 20.05 30.79
CA LYS A 198 1.20 20.06 32.16
C LYS A 198 1.03 18.71 32.85
N ARG A 199 0.21 17.83 32.31
CA ARG A 199 -0.03 16.46 32.83
C ARG A 199 1.11 15.50 32.51
N LEU A 200 1.95 15.81 31.52
CA LEU A 200 3.09 14.97 31.15
C LEU A 200 4.34 15.33 31.97
N PRO A 201 5.10 14.32 32.44
CA PRO A 201 6.42 14.53 33.02
C PRO A 201 7.30 15.36 32.07
N LYS A 202 8.17 16.23 32.62
CA LYS A 202 9.01 17.15 31.81
C LYS A 202 9.83 16.43 30.73
N GLN A 203 10.29 15.22 31.01
CA GLN A 203 11.04 14.38 30.07
C GLN A 203 10.21 13.90 28.85
N ASN A 204 8.89 13.85 28.99
CA ASN A 204 7.95 13.39 27.95
C ASN A 204 7.21 14.55 27.27
N GLN A 205 7.52 15.80 27.64
CA GLN A 205 6.95 16.97 26.99
C GLN A 205 7.60 17.16 25.62
N ARG A 206 6.78 17.13 24.56
CA ARG A 206 7.23 17.30 23.17
C ARG A 206 6.27 18.22 22.41
N PHE A 207 6.78 18.94 21.40
CA PHE A 207 5.94 19.75 20.51
C PHE A 207 5.03 18.90 19.65
N ASP A 208 3.88 19.44 19.25
CA ASP A 208 2.94 18.77 18.35
C ASP A 208 3.62 18.33 17.04
N LEU A 209 3.23 17.18 16.51
CA LEU A 209 3.66 16.71 15.19
C LEU A 209 3.18 17.69 14.11
N LYS A 210 3.93 17.82 13.00
CA LYS A 210 3.47 18.60 11.82
C LYS A 210 2.37 17.89 11.02
N TYR A 211 2.07 16.65 11.37
CA TYR A 211 1.07 15.82 10.73
C TYR A 211 0.23 15.13 11.81
N ASP A 212 -1.01 14.80 11.47
CA ASP A 212 -1.88 14.04 12.35
C ASP A 212 -1.72 12.53 12.07
N PRO A 213 -1.36 11.70 13.08
CA PRO A 213 -1.19 10.25 12.91
C PRO A 213 -2.46 9.55 12.42
N GLU A 214 -3.63 9.94 12.94
CA GLU A 214 -4.94 9.39 12.59
C GLU A 214 -5.27 9.64 11.12
N GLU A 215 -5.17 10.89 10.66
CA GLU A 215 -5.34 11.19 9.24
C GLU A 215 -4.30 10.49 8.35
N LEU A 216 -3.06 10.33 8.83
CA LEU A 216 -2.01 9.66 8.06
C LEU A 216 -2.37 8.19 7.86
N VAL A 217 -2.77 7.48 8.92
CA VAL A 217 -3.16 6.06 8.84
C VAL A 217 -4.39 5.89 7.94
N GLN A 218 -5.39 6.77 8.03
CA GLN A 218 -6.56 6.73 7.14
C GLN A 218 -6.21 6.98 5.66
N LYS A 219 -5.22 7.82 5.39
CA LYS A 219 -4.76 8.11 4.02
C LYS A 219 -3.89 6.98 3.45
N VAL A 220 -3.27 6.14 4.29
CA VAL A 220 -2.57 4.94 3.84
C VAL A 220 -3.60 3.93 3.35
N ARG A 221 -3.79 3.88 2.02
CA ARG A 221 -4.73 2.98 1.33
C ARG A 221 -4.25 1.51 1.31
N THR A 222 -3.04 1.26 1.79
CA THR A 222 -2.40 -0.06 1.81
C THR A 222 -2.70 -0.78 3.13
N SER A 223 -2.49 -2.10 3.19
CA SER A 223 -2.60 -2.86 4.45
C SER A 223 -1.75 -2.23 5.55
N GLY A 224 -2.35 -2.00 6.72
CA GLY A 224 -1.66 -1.45 7.91
C GLY A 224 -0.42 -2.26 8.29
N LEU A 225 -0.47 -3.59 8.15
CA LEU A 225 0.68 -4.49 8.33
C LEU A 225 1.83 -4.14 7.38
N LYS A 226 1.56 -3.95 6.08
CA LYS A 226 2.61 -3.57 5.11
C LYS A 226 3.27 -2.24 5.48
N PHE A 227 2.48 -1.29 5.95
CA PHE A 227 3.00 0.00 6.40
C PHE A 227 3.88 -0.15 7.65
N ARG A 228 3.43 -0.92 8.65
CA ARG A 228 4.21 -1.21 9.86
C ARG A 228 5.53 -1.92 9.55
N LEU A 229 5.51 -2.93 8.69
CA LEU A 229 6.74 -3.62 8.25
C LEU A 229 7.73 -2.67 7.57
N LEU A 230 7.23 -1.73 6.74
CA LEU A 230 8.05 -0.71 6.11
C LEU A 230 8.70 0.21 7.14
N LEU A 231 7.93 0.63 8.15
CA LEU A 231 8.44 1.43 9.25
C LEU A 231 9.51 0.66 10.03
N HIS A 232 9.23 -0.59 10.39
CA HIS A 232 10.13 -1.45 11.17
C HIS A 232 11.48 -1.69 10.46
N GLU A 233 11.46 -1.97 9.15
CA GLU A 233 12.69 -2.18 8.37
C GLU A 233 13.58 -0.92 8.34
N ASN A 234 12.96 0.27 8.33
CA ASN A 234 13.66 1.53 8.11
C ASN A 234 13.87 2.36 9.37
N CYS A 235 13.41 1.93 10.55
CA CYS A 235 13.39 2.79 11.72
C CYS A 235 14.77 2.99 12.35
N VAL A 236 15.63 1.95 12.34
CA VAL A 236 16.90 1.92 13.07
C VAL A 236 17.81 3.14 12.81
N PRO A 237 18.07 3.55 11.54
CA PRO A 237 18.95 4.69 11.27
C PRO A 237 18.44 6.03 11.85
N PHE A 238 17.15 6.12 12.18
CA PHE A 238 16.54 7.34 12.71
C PHE A 238 16.69 7.48 14.23
N PHE A 239 17.16 6.47 14.94
CA PHE A 239 17.39 6.54 16.39
C PHE A 239 18.84 6.89 16.71
N ASN A 240 19.02 7.86 17.62
CA ASN A 240 20.34 8.31 18.07
C ASN A 240 20.78 7.64 19.38
N ASP A 241 19.81 7.10 20.12
CA ASP A 241 19.98 6.52 21.44
C ASP A 241 19.28 5.17 21.53
N MET A 242 19.88 4.26 22.29
CA MET A 242 19.39 2.89 22.43
C MET A 242 18.08 2.86 23.22
N ASP A 243 17.92 3.71 24.23
CA ASP A 243 16.73 3.72 25.09
C ASP A 243 15.46 4.06 24.30
N SER A 244 15.50 5.08 23.44
CA SER A 244 14.37 5.42 22.55
C SER A 244 14.09 4.34 21.53
N MET A 245 15.11 3.60 21.08
CA MET A 245 14.92 2.47 20.16
C MET A 245 14.24 1.30 20.87
N VAL A 246 14.61 1.01 22.12
CA VAL A 246 13.94 -0.01 22.94
C VAL A 246 12.48 0.36 23.15
N GLU A 247 12.19 1.59 23.56
CA GLU A 247 10.80 2.06 23.73
C GLU A 247 10.01 1.97 22.42
N ALA A 248 10.61 2.34 21.29
CA ALA A 248 9.97 2.21 19.99
C ALA A 248 9.71 0.74 19.60
N SER A 249 10.63 -0.17 19.93
CA SER A 249 10.50 -1.61 19.70
C SER A 249 9.40 -2.23 20.55
N GLU A 250 9.22 -1.78 21.79
CA GLU A 250 8.11 -2.21 22.65
C GLU A 250 6.77 -1.86 22.00
N TYR A 251 6.61 -0.64 21.49
CA TYR A 251 5.39 -0.26 20.76
C TYR A 251 5.16 -1.05 19.46
N GLN A 252 6.22 -1.47 18.77
CA GLN A 252 6.06 -2.38 17.61
C GLN A 252 5.57 -3.76 18.07
N SER A 253 6.11 -4.29 19.16
CA SER A 253 5.65 -5.55 19.75
C SER A 253 4.19 -5.47 20.19
N ASP A 254 3.78 -4.38 20.84
CA ASP A 254 2.38 -4.15 21.23
C ASP A 254 1.46 -4.10 20.02
N ALA A 255 1.89 -3.45 18.93
CA ALA A 255 1.15 -3.43 17.67
C ALA A 255 0.97 -4.83 17.07
N ASP A 256 2.00 -5.69 17.13
CA ASP A 256 1.91 -7.07 16.64
C ASP A 256 0.94 -7.92 17.46
N ILE A 257 0.92 -7.73 18.78
CA ILE A 257 -0.05 -8.40 19.67
C ILE A 257 -1.48 -7.95 19.35
N LEU A 258 -1.70 -6.66 19.07
CA LEU A 258 -3.01 -6.13 18.68
C LEU A 258 -3.48 -6.66 17.32
N ASP A 259 -2.56 -6.86 16.37
CA ASP A 259 -2.87 -7.39 15.04
C ASP A 259 -3.24 -8.88 15.05
N HIS A 260 -2.77 -9.63 16.04
CA HIS A 260 -3.04 -11.07 16.20
C HIS A 260 -4.54 -11.42 16.20
N TRP A 261 -5.37 -10.50 16.69
CA TRP A 261 -6.81 -10.71 16.85
C TRP A 261 -7.60 -10.58 15.55
N GLN A 262 -6.96 -10.16 14.45
CA GLN A 262 -7.52 -10.11 13.08
C GLN A 262 -8.84 -9.33 12.90
N HIS A 263 -9.23 -8.49 13.88
CA HIS A 263 -10.40 -7.62 13.75
C HIS A 263 -10.02 -6.31 13.04
N PRO A 264 -10.84 -5.79 12.09
CA PRO A 264 -10.51 -4.58 11.33
C PRO A 264 -10.16 -3.36 12.20
N LEU A 265 -10.94 -3.11 13.26
CA LEU A 265 -10.65 -2.01 14.21
C LEU A 265 -9.32 -2.19 14.95
N GLN A 266 -8.91 -3.44 15.20
CA GLN A 266 -7.64 -3.73 15.90
C GLN A 266 -6.45 -3.58 14.95
N GLN A 267 -6.61 -3.84 13.66
CA GLN A 267 -5.56 -3.60 12.66
C GLN A 267 -5.25 -2.10 12.51
N GLU A 268 -6.29 -1.26 12.50
CA GLU A 268 -6.13 0.20 12.48
C GLU A 268 -5.47 0.69 13.76
N LEU A 269 -5.91 0.19 14.93
CA LEU A 269 -5.31 0.52 16.21
C LEU A 269 -3.85 0.07 16.30
N ALA A 270 -3.51 -1.14 15.85
CA ALA A 270 -2.15 -1.65 15.77
C ALA A 270 -1.25 -0.73 14.93
N THR A 271 -1.77 -0.26 13.80
CA THR A 271 -1.07 0.68 12.93
C THR A 271 -0.85 2.03 13.62
N LEU A 272 -1.85 2.55 14.32
CA LEU A 272 -1.74 3.78 15.10
C LEU A 272 -0.75 3.66 16.26
N VAL A 273 -0.75 2.55 17.00
CA VAL A 273 0.19 2.27 18.08
C VAL A 273 1.62 2.25 17.55
N SER A 274 1.85 1.57 16.42
CA SER A 274 3.16 1.53 15.76
C SER A 274 3.63 2.92 15.31
N VAL A 275 2.77 3.70 14.65
CA VAL A 275 3.08 5.05 14.15
C VAL A 275 3.35 6.02 15.31
N ARG A 276 2.49 6.01 16.34
CA ARG A 276 2.65 6.87 17.52
C ARG A 276 3.87 6.44 18.32
N GLY A 277 4.11 5.16 18.54
CA GLY A 277 5.31 4.65 19.21
C GLY A 277 6.58 5.21 18.58
N LEU A 278 6.79 4.99 17.28
CA LEU A 278 7.96 5.52 16.56
C LEU A 278 8.09 7.05 16.62
N SER A 279 6.95 7.75 16.60
CA SER A 279 6.93 9.21 16.65
C SER A 279 7.21 9.76 18.05
N TYR A 280 6.79 9.09 19.12
CA TYR A 280 6.84 9.60 20.49
C TYR A 280 8.00 9.08 21.32
N SER A 281 8.54 7.89 21.02
CA SER A 281 9.75 7.35 21.68
C SER A 281 10.95 8.27 21.47
N ARG A 282 11.01 8.99 20.34
CA ARG A 282 12.12 9.90 20.06
C ARG A 282 11.98 11.26 20.75
N PRO A 283 13.02 11.76 21.44
CA PRO A 283 13.14 13.15 21.82
C PRO A 283 12.98 14.05 20.60
N GLY A 284 12.02 14.96 20.64
CA GLY A 284 11.79 15.90 19.55
C GLY A 284 13.03 16.74 19.34
N THR A 285 13.89 16.36 18.40
CA THR A 285 15.14 17.07 18.11
C THR A 285 14.82 18.47 17.62
N ASP A 286 15.49 19.46 18.21
CA ASP A 286 15.56 20.83 17.74
C ASP A 286 15.93 20.85 16.25
N ALA A 287 14.97 21.20 15.37
CA ALA A 287 15.07 21.61 13.95
C ALA A 287 15.91 20.77 12.94
N LYS A 288 16.91 20.00 13.37
CA LYS A 288 17.83 19.20 12.57
C LYS A 288 17.63 17.75 12.96
N GLY A 289 16.67 17.10 12.28
CA GLY A 289 16.56 15.64 12.30
C GLY A 289 17.82 14.99 11.70
N PRO A 290 17.87 13.65 11.59
CA PRO A 290 19.05 12.85 11.20
C PRO A 290 19.56 13.06 9.75
N GLY A 291 19.34 14.22 9.13
CA GLY A 291 19.64 14.45 7.72
C GLY A 291 18.64 13.73 6.81
N TRP A 292 18.90 13.78 5.50
CA TRP A 292 18.14 12.97 4.54
C TRP A 292 18.63 11.52 4.63
N MET A 293 17.70 10.58 4.86
CA MET A 293 17.99 9.15 4.85
C MET A 293 17.10 8.44 3.83
N PRO A 294 17.68 7.59 2.95
CA PRO A 294 16.91 6.84 1.98
C PRO A 294 16.06 5.77 2.67
N LEU A 295 14.85 5.55 2.17
CA LEU A 295 13.98 4.46 2.61
C LEU A 295 14.10 3.29 1.62
N HIS A 296 14.07 2.08 2.17
CA HIS A 296 14.17 0.82 1.42
C HIS A 296 12.85 0.05 1.50
N GLY A 297 12.57 -0.77 0.48
CA GLY A 297 11.45 -1.70 0.51
C GLY A 297 11.62 -2.77 1.59
N THR A 298 10.50 -3.34 2.04
CA THR A 298 10.50 -4.38 3.07
C THR A 298 11.11 -5.68 2.53
N LYS A 299 11.93 -6.34 3.35
CA LYS A 299 12.45 -7.70 3.08
C LYS A 299 11.66 -8.80 3.79
N TRP A 300 10.72 -8.41 4.66
CA TRP A 300 9.80 -9.26 5.40
C TRP A 300 8.61 -9.69 4.55
#